data_AF-A0A9D8JZ83-F1
#
_entry.id   AF-A0A9D8JZ83-F1
#
_cell.length_a   1.000
_cell.length_b   1.000
_cell.length_c   1.000
_cell.angle_alpha   90.00
_cell.angle_beta   90.00
_cell.angle_gamma   90.00
#
_symmetry.space_group_name_H-M   'P 1'
#
loop_
_entity.id
_entity.type
_entity.pdbx_description
1 polymer ?
#
loop_
_entity_poly.entity_id
_entity_poly.type
_entity_poly.pdbx_seq_one_letter_code
_entity_poly.pdbx_strand_id
1 'polypeptide(L)'
;MQQVVSCANCGAQNASSQQFCAHCGARLVKAAPQQPVWQAPPQAGVTEPLPKTSPQGFQLLGIAASVFRIIGWVVLVGGSLGSIGIFMLMSQGALAELLELINRLMQILGLGAVISLAKITLMLAGIIASLLSGLGMLAFAELCDAIKAIEAKSGAKDSGL
;
A
#
# COMPACT_ATOMS: atom_id res chain seq x y z
N MET A 1 36.18 63.26 7.95
CA MET A 1 34.72 63.51 7.85
C MET A 1 34.03 62.36 8.58
N GLN A 2 33.33 62.63 9.69
CA GLN A 2 32.65 61.59 10.47
C GLN A 2 31.32 61.26 9.78
N GLN A 3 31.15 60.03 9.30
CA GLN A 3 29.94 59.62 8.60
C GLN A 3 28.78 59.51 9.60
N VAL A 4 27.69 60.23 9.35
CA VAL A 4 26.51 60.31 10.22
C VAL A 4 25.39 59.45 9.60
N VAL A 5 24.66 58.69 10.41
CA VAL A 5 23.54 57.84 9.99
C VAL A 5 22.26 58.28 10.69
N SER A 6 21.16 58.40 9.93
CA SER A 6 19.85 58.70 10.50
C SER A 6 19.14 57.41 10.93
N CYS A 7 18.52 57.44 12.11
CA CYS A 7 17.75 56.31 12.61
C CYS A 7 16.42 56.19 11.85
N ALA A 8 16.16 55.02 11.25
CA ALA A 8 14.91 54.76 10.55
C ALA A 8 13.65 54.76 11.46
N ASN A 9 13.82 54.61 12.78
CA ASN A 9 12.70 54.55 13.72
C ASN A 9 12.28 55.92 14.26
N CYS A 10 13.23 56.84 14.52
CA CYS A 10 12.92 58.14 15.12
C CYS A 10 13.53 59.35 14.39
N GLY A 11 14.29 59.14 13.31
CA GLY A 11 14.92 60.20 12.53
C GLY A 11 16.18 60.82 13.14
N ALA A 12 16.55 60.46 14.38
CA ALA A 12 17.71 61.03 15.05
C ALA A 12 19.03 60.73 14.32
N GLN A 13 19.93 61.71 14.28
CA GLN A 13 21.26 61.58 13.68
C GLN A 13 22.24 60.97 14.69
N ASN A 14 22.93 59.89 14.30
CA ASN A 14 23.87 59.17 15.14
C ASN A 14 25.19 58.98 14.39
N ALA A 15 26.30 58.81 15.10
CA ALA A 15 27.56 58.46 14.45
C ALA A 15 27.48 57.05 13.83
N SER A 16 27.99 56.87 12.60
CA SER A 16 27.98 55.59 11.89
C SER A 16 28.69 54.43 12.62
N SER A 17 29.55 54.74 13.61
CA SER A 17 30.18 53.74 14.46
C SER A 17 29.21 53.11 15.47
N GLN A 18 28.14 53.83 15.87
CA GLN A 18 27.17 53.37 16.87
C GLN A 18 26.29 52.25 16.32
N GLN A 19 26.03 51.23 17.14
CA GLN A 19 25.19 50.08 16.78
C GLN A 19 23.71 50.29 17.12
N PHE A 20 23.41 51.23 18.01
CA PHE A 20 22.07 51.55 18.48
C PHE A 20 21.89 53.07 18.50
N CYS A 21 20.65 53.52 18.31
CA CYS A 21 20.32 54.93 18.36
C CYS A 21 20.35 55.43 19.81
N ALA A 22 21.10 56.50 20.07
CA ALA A 22 21.21 57.11 21.40
C ALA A 22 19.89 57.72 21.92
N HIS A 23 18.91 57.98 21.02
CA HIS A 23 17.64 58.60 21.39
C HIS A 23 16.51 57.59 21.64
N CYS A 24 16.41 56.51 20.86
CA CYS A 24 15.30 55.57 20.96
C CYS A 24 15.71 54.11 21.20
N GLY A 25 17.01 53.80 21.25
CA GLY A 25 17.54 52.45 21.46
C GLY A 25 17.42 51.51 20.25
N ALA A 26 16.80 51.94 19.14
CA ALA A 26 16.65 51.10 17.95
C ALA A 26 18.01 50.79 17.30
N ARG A 27 18.16 49.57 16.78
CA ARG A 27 19.41 49.13 16.13
C ARG A 27 19.64 49.91 14.84
N LEU A 28 20.83 50.48 14.69
CA LEU A 28 21.24 51.15 13.46
C LEU A 28 21.77 50.08 12.51
N VAL A 29 21.04 49.82 11.43
CA VAL A 29 21.45 48.84 10.41
C VAL A 29 22.70 49.38 9.72
N LYS A 30 23.87 48.87 10.10
CA LYS A 30 25.09 49.07 9.31
C LYS A 30 24.82 48.39 7.97
N ALA A 31 24.83 49.15 6.88
CA ALA A 31 24.90 48.57 5.55
C ALA A 31 26.21 47.78 5.49
N ALA A 32 26.14 46.48 5.75
CA ALA A 32 27.28 45.60 5.57
C ALA A 32 27.69 45.69 4.09
N PRO A 33 29.00 45.74 3.78
CA PRO A 33 29.44 45.61 2.40
C PRO A 33 28.83 44.35 1.83
N GLN A 34 28.18 44.48 0.68
CA GLN A 34 27.49 43.40 -0.02
C GLN A 34 28.42 42.19 -0.08
N GLN A 35 28.09 41.13 0.66
CA GLN A 35 28.76 39.86 0.50
C GLN A 35 28.53 39.43 -0.96
N PRO A 36 29.56 38.97 -1.69
CA PRO A 36 29.38 38.42 -3.02
C PRO A 36 28.38 37.27 -2.89
N VAL A 37 27.24 37.41 -3.56
CA VAL A 37 26.23 36.37 -3.67
C VAL A 37 26.89 35.21 -4.38
N TRP A 38 27.31 34.21 -3.61
CA TRP A 38 27.69 32.91 -4.15
C TRP A 38 26.41 32.32 -4.74
N GLN A 39 26.27 32.42 -6.06
CA GLN A 39 25.17 31.77 -6.77
C GLN A 39 25.40 30.27 -6.61
N ALA A 40 24.52 29.62 -5.83
CA ALA A 40 24.40 28.18 -5.88
C ALA A 40 24.25 27.75 -7.37
N PRO A 41 24.80 26.59 -7.79
CA PRO A 41 24.56 26.06 -9.12
C PRO A 41 23.05 26.13 -9.40
N PRO A 42 22.61 26.44 -10.64
CA PRO A 42 21.20 26.61 -10.96
C PRO A 42 20.44 25.46 -10.33
N GLN A 43 19.65 25.78 -9.29
CA GLN A 43 18.74 24.80 -8.75
C GLN A 43 17.85 24.49 -9.93
N ALA A 44 17.96 23.26 -10.45
CA ALA A 44 17.01 22.69 -11.37
C ALA A 44 15.68 22.70 -10.61
N GLY A 45 15.03 23.85 -10.71
CA GLY A 45 13.73 24.15 -10.16
C GLY A 45 12.74 23.37 -10.98
N VAL A 46 12.65 22.09 -10.65
CA VAL A 46 11.37 21.42 -10.63
C VAL A 46 11.16 21.09 -9.16
N THR A 47 10.76 22.11 -8.39
CA THR A 47 9.70 21.88 -7.42
C THR A 47 8.49 21.51 -8.26
N GLU A 48 8.45 20.28 -8.75
CA GLU A 48 7.20 19.70 -9.18
C GLU A 48 6.40 19.67 -7.88
N PRO A 49 5.33 20.46 -7.73
CA PRO A 49 4.43 20.20 -6.63
C PRO A 49 4.05 18.74 -6.80
N LEU A 50 4.43 17.90 -5.83
CA LEU A 50 3.97 16.52 -5.76
C LEU A 50 2.50 16.52 -6.17
N PRO A 51 2.13 15.76 -7.22
CA PRO A 51 0.79 15.79 -7.73
C PRO A 51 -0.12 15.53 -6.54
N LYS A 52 -0.96 16.52 -6.20
CA LYS A 52 -1.96 16.40 -5.16
C LYS A 52 -2.90 15.30 -5.63
N THR A 53 -2.61 14.07 -5.23
CA THR A 53 -3.36 12.88 -5.62
C THR A 53 -4.76 13.07 -5.07
N SER A 54 -5.69 13.40 -5.97
CA SER A 54 -7.10 13.58 -5.65
C SER A 54 -7.63 12.33 -4.94
N PRO A 55 -8.44 12.48 -3.87
CA PRO A 55 -9.01 11.35 -3.12
C PRO A 55 -9.90 10.42 -3.97
N GLN A 56 -10.27 10.82 -5.19
CA GLN A 56 -11.15 10.04 -6.08
C GLN A 56 -10.53 8.72 -6.58
N GLY A 57 -9.22 8.68 -6.83
CA GLY A 57 -8.57 7.45 -7.33
C GLY A 57 -8.59 6.31 -6.32
N PHE A 58 -8.51 6.63 -5.02
CA PHE A 58 -8.47 5.64 -3.95
C PHE A 58 -9.84 5.07 -3.60
N GLN A 59 -10.94 5.73 -3.94
CA GLN A 59 -12.28 5.15 -3.76
C GLN A 59 -12.47 3.93 -4.67
N LEU A 60 -12.01 4.02 -5.91
CA LEU A 60 -12.09 2.92 -6.88
C LEU A 60 -11.29 1.69 -6.41
N LEU A 61 -10.10 1.92 -5.84
CA LEU A 61 -9.26 0.85 -5.28
C LEU A 61 -9.94 0.13 -4.10
N GLY A 62 -10.91 0.77 -3.42
CA GLY A 62 -11.61 0.17 -2.26
C GLY A 62 -12.77 -0.69 -2.66
N ILE A 63 -13.50 -0.23 -3.68
CA ILE A 63 -14.52 -1.02 -4.33
C ILE A 63 -13.86 -2.27 -4.93
N ALA A 64 -12.72 -2.11 -5.62
CA ALA A 64 -11.96 -3.23 -6.16
C ALA A 64 -11.55 -4.23 -5.06
N ALA A 65 -10.96 -3.77 -3.95
CA ALA A 65 -10.59 -4.64 -2.83
C ALA A 65 -11.81 -5.41 -2.26
N SER A 66 -12.94 -4.73 -2.10
CA SER A 66 -14.20 -5.35 -1.62
C SER A 66 -14.70 -6.44 -2.57
N VAL A 67 -14.67 -6.17 -3.88
CA VAL A 67 -15.06 -7.14 -4.92
C VAL A 67 -14.14 -8.36 -4.89
N PHE A 68 -12.82 -8.17 -4.84
CA PHE A 68 -11.87 -9.28 -4.74
C PHE A 68 -12.06 -10.10 -3.47
N ARG A 69 -12.44 -9.46 -2.36
CA ARG A 69 -12.76 -10.14 -1.11
C ARG A 69 -13.98 -11.04 -1.25
N ILE A 70 -15.06 -10.52 -1.86
CA ILE A 70 -16.28 -11.31 -2.11
C ILE A 70 -15.98 -12.48 -3.06
N ILE A 71 -15.30 -12.22 -4.17
CA ILE A 71 -14.92 -13.26 -5.13
C ILE A 71 -14.04 -14.32 -4.46
N GLY A 72 -13.04 -13.91 -3.67
CA GLY A 72 -12.16 -14.82 -2.95
C GLY A 72 -12.93 -15.72 -1.98
N TRP A 73 -13.89 -15.18 -1.22
CA TRP A 73 -14.76 -15.99 -0.35
C TRP A 73 -15.66 -16.94 -1.13
N VAL A 74 -16.25 -16.50 -2.24
CA VAL A 74 -17.09 -17.34 -3.10
C VAL A 74 -16.27 -18.48 -3.70
N VAL A 75 -15.07 -18.21 -4.20
CA VAL A 75 -14.17 -19.24 -4.75
C VAL A 75 -13.69 -20.19 -3.65
N LEU A 76 -13.35 -19.68 -2.48
CA LEU A 76 -12.86 -20.50 -1.36
C LEU A 76 -13.96 -21.43 -0.83
N VAL A 77 -15.13 -20.88 -0.49
CA VAL A 77 -16.23 -21.67 0.09
C VAL A 77 -16.88 -22.52 -0.98
N GLY A 78 -17.17 -21.93 -2.15
CA GLY A 78 -17.81 -22.61 -3.27
C GLY A 78 -16.93 -23.70 -3.87
N GLY A 79 -15.62 -23.45 -4.04
CA GLY A 79 -14.67 -24.45 -4.53
C GLY A 79 -14.47 -25.60 -3.55
N SER A 80 -14.42 -25.32 -2.24
CA SER A 80 -14.32 -26.35 -1.20
C SER A 80 -15.59 -27.22 -1.15
N LEU A 81 -16.77 -26.60 -1.06
CA LEU A 81 -18.04 -27.31 -1.05
C LEU A 81 -18.30 -28.06 -2.36
N GLY A 82 -17.92 -27.47 -3.50
CA GLY A 82 -18.00 -28.10 -4.81
C GLY A 82 -17.11 -29.35 -4.91
N SER A 83 -15.86 -29.27 -4.42
CA SER A 83 -14.95 -30.41 -4.38
C SER A 83 -15.50 -31.56 -3.51
N ILE A 84 -16.08 -31.23 -2.35
CA ILE A 84 -16.73 -32.21 -1.47
C ILE A 84 -17.98 -32.81 -2.14
N GLY A 85 -18.80 -31.98 -2.79
CA GLY A 85 -20.01 -32.41 -3.48
C GLY A 85 -19.72 -33.35 -4.65
N ILE A 86 -18.70 -33.04 -5.46
CA ILE A 86 -18.24 -33.92 -6.55
C ILE A 86 -17.73 -35.24 -5.98
N PHE A 87 -16.97 -35.21 -4.89
CA PHE A 87 -16.52 -36.42 -4.22
C PHE A 87 -17.68 -37.28 -3.72
N MET A 88 -18.68 -36.68 -3.07
CA MET A 88 -19.89 -37.39 -2.62
C MET A 88 -20.68 -37.97 -3.79
N LEU A 89 -20.85 -37.22 -4.87
CA LEU A 89 -21.54 -37.68 -6.07
C LEU A 89 -20.81 -38.88 -6.71
N MET A 90 -19.48 -38.81 -6.78
CA MET A 90 -18.64 -39.91 -7.25
C MET A 90 -18.66 -41.12 -6.30
N SER A 91 -19.00 -40.95 -5.03
CA SER A 91 -19.12 -42.05 -4.07
C SER A 91 -20.48 -42.76 -4.08
N GLN A 92 -21.55 -42.15 -4.60
CA GLN A 92 -22.92 -42.67 -4.47
C GLN A 92 -23.44 -43.42 -5.72
N GLY A 93 -22.65 -43.51 -6.81
CA GLY A 93 -23.10 -44.12 -8.07
C GLY A 93 -23.00 -45.65 -8.10
N ALA A 94 -23.92 -46.33 -8.79
CA ALA A 94 -23.82 -47.77 -9.04
C ALA A 94 -22.53 -48.18 -9.77
N LEU A 95 -21.99 -47.28 -10.62
CA LEU A 95 -20.69 -47.46 -11.25
C LEU A 95 -19.53 -47.32 -10.24
N ALA A 96 -19.70 -46.50 -9.21
CA ALA A 96 -18.71 -46.31 -8.15
C ALA A 96 -18.60 -47.57 -7.30
N GLU A 97 -19.73 -48.16 -6.90
CA GLU A 97 -19.78 -49.46 -6.21
C GLU A 97 -19.08 -50.57 -7.02
N LEU A 98 -19.33 -50.64 -8.34
CA LEU A 98 -18.65 -51.60 -9.22
C LEU A 98 -17.15 -51.34 -9.29
N LEU A 99 -16.73 -50.09 -9.44
CA LEU A 99 -15.31 -49.72 -9.48
C LEU A 99 -14.62 -49.98 -8.12
N GLU A 100 -15.33 -49.79 -7.01
CA GLU A 100 -14.89 -50.09 -5.66
C GLU A 100 -14.72 -51.61 -5.46
N LEU A 101 -15.64 -52.41 -6.00
CA LEU A 101 -15.56 -53.89 -6.00
C LEU A 101 -14.37 -54.39 -6.83
N ILE A 102 -14.17 -53.82 -8.02
CA ILE A 102 -13.01 -54.10 -8.88
C ILE A 102 -11.70 -53.70 -8.19
N ASN A 103 -11.68 -52.56 -7.50
CA ASN A 103 -10.51 -52.10 -6.75
C ASN A 103 -10.20 -53.00 -5.54
N ARG A 104 -11.23 -53.45 -4.78
CA ARG A 104 -11.08 -54.45 -3.71
C ARG A 104 -10.54 -55.78 -4.26
N LEU A 105 -11.02 -56.21 -5.43
CA LEU A 105 -10.52 -57.41 -6.11
C LEU A 105 -9.04 -57.25 -6.50
N MET A 106 -8.67 -56.10 -7.07
CA MET A 106 -7.27 -55.77 -7.38
C MET A 106 -6.39 -55.65 -6.13
N GLN A 107 -6.92 -55.16 -5.00
CA GLN A 107 -6.20 -55.15 -3.72
C GLN A 107 -5.86 -56.56 -3.25
N ILE A 108 -6.78 -57.52 -3.36
CA ILE A 108 -6.54 -58.93 -3.03
C ILE A 108 -5.46 -59.52 -3.95
N LEU A 109 -5.42 -59.09 -5.22
CA LEU A 109 -4.40 -59.48 -6.20
C LEU A 109 -3.07 -58.71 -6.05
N GLY A 110 -2.93 -57.81 -5.07
CA GLY A 110 -1.70 -57.04 -4.82
C GLY A 110 -1.49 -55.81 -5.73
N LEU A 111 -2.49 -55.42 -6.52
CA LEU A 111 -2.45 -54.31 -7.49
C LEU A 111 -3.31 -53.09 -7.09
N GLY A 112 -4.05 -53.15 -5.99
CA GLY A 112 -5.13 -52.20 -5.68
C GLY A 112 -4.76 -50.88 -4.98
N ALA A 113 -3.49 -50.49 -4.91
CA ALA A 113 -3.10 -49.23 -4.25
C ALA A 113 -3.41 -47.97 -5.10
N VAL A 114 -3.46 -48.10 -6.42
CA VAL A 114 -3.44 -46.95 -7.34
C VAL A 114 -4.76 -46.20 -7.45
N ILE A 115 -5.91 -46.90 -7.41
CA ILE A 115 -7.22 -46.27 -7.67
C ILE A 115 -7.69 -45.45 -6.46
N SER A 116 -7.47 -45.95 -5.24
CA SER A 116 -7.84 -45.25 -4.01
C SER A 116 -7.01 -43.96 -3.82
N LEU A 117 -5.71 -44.01 -4.14
CA LEU A 117 -4.84 -42.84 -4.09
C LEU A 117 -5.25 -41.79 -5.13
N ALA A 118 -5.66 -42.20 -6.33
CA ALA A 118 -6.07 -41.26 -7.37
C ALA A 118 -7.31 -40.44 -6.97
N LYS A 119 -8.33 -41.06 -6.36
CA LYS A 119 -9.55 -40.36 -5.90
C LYS A 119 -9.25 -39.33 -4.81
N ILE A 120 -8.46 -39.72 -3.80
CA ILE A 120 -8.08 -38.82 -2.69
C ILE A 120 -7.19 -37.69 -3.21
N THR A 121 -6.24 -38.00 -4.10
CA THR A 121 -5.34 -36.99 -4.69
C THR A 121 -6.13 -35.95 -5.47
N LEU A 122 -7.14 -36.35 -6.24
CA LEU A 122 -7.99 -35.42 -6.99
C LEU A 122 -8.81 -34.51 -6.05
N MET A 123 -9.39 -35.06 -4.98
CA MET A 123 -10.12 -34.28 -3.97
C MET A 123 -9.20 -33.26 -3.28
N LEU A 124 -8.03 -33.70 -2.81
CA LEU A 124 -7.05 -32.84 -2.16
C LEU A 124 -6.53 -31.76 -3.12
N ALA A 125 -6.26 -32.11 -4.37
CA ALA A 125 -5.83 -31.14 -5.39
C ALA A 125 -6.89 -30.04 -5.60
N GLY A 126 -8.18 -30.40 -5.66
CA GLY A 126 -9.28 -29.43 -5.79
C GLY A 126 -9.39 -28.49 -4.58
N ILE A 127 -9.25 -29.04 -3.36
CA ILE A 127 -9.26 -28.24 -2.13
C ILE A 127 -8.04 -27.32 -2.08
N ILE A 128 -6.84 -27.83 -2.35
CA ILE A 128 -5.60 -27.05 -2.34
C ILE A 128 -5.68 -25.92 -3.38
N ALA A 129 -6.16 -26.20 -4.59
CA ALA A 129 -6.35 -25.18 -5.62
C ALA A 129 -7.34 -24.09 -5.19
N SER A 130 -8.45 -24.49 -4.55
CA SER A 130 -9.46 -23.55 -4.02
C SER A 130 -8.90 -22.69 -2.89
N LEU A 131 -8.11 -23.29 -2.00
CA LEU A 131 -7.44 -22.58 -0.91
C LEU A 131 -6.40 -21.59 -1.46
N LEU A 132 -5.50 -22.03 -2.35
CA LEU A 132 -4.46 -21.18 -2.93
C LEU A 132 -5.06 -19.99 -3.69
N SER A 133 -6.07 -20.24 -4.53
CA SER A 133 -6.74 -19.18 -5.29
C SER A 133 -7.55 -18.23 -4.38
N GLY A 134 -8.32 -18.77 -3.43
CA GLY A 134 -9.11 -17.98 -2.49
C GLY A 134 -8.26 -17.14 -1.54
N LEU A 135 -7.25 -17.74 -0.90
CA LEU A 135 -6.31 -17.03 -0.02
C LEU A 135 -5.50 -15.98 -0.80
N GLY A 136 -5.09 -16.28 -2.03
CA GLY A 136 -4.39 -15.32 -2.88
C GLY A 136 -5.21 -14.05 -3.15
N MET A 137 -6.48 -14.20 -3.49
CA MET A 137 -7.37 -13.05 -3.71
C MET A 137 -7.65 -12.26 -2.42
N LEU A 138 -7.80 -12.93 -1.28
CA LEU A 138 -7.96 -12.25 0.02
C LEU A 138 -6.71 -11.48 0.42
N ALA A 139 -5.52 -12.06 0.24
CA ALA A 139 -4.25 -11.41 0.54
C ALA A 139 -4.04 -10.16 -0.33
N PHE A 140 -4.44 -10.22 -1.60
CA PHE A 140 -4.40 -9.05 -2.48
C PHE A 140 -5.36 -7.93 -2.02
N ALA A 141 -6.57 -8.29 -1.57
CA ALA A 141 -7.51 -7.31 -1.03
C ALA A 141 -6.94 -6.60 0.22
N GLU A 142 -6.35 -7.36 1.14
CA GLU A 142 -5.68 -6.80 2.33
C GLU A 142 -4.48 -5.91 1.94
N LEU A 143 -3.74 -6.27 0.90
CA LEU A 143 -2.65 -5.43 0.38
C LEU A 143 -3.17 -4.10 -0.17
N CYS A 144 -4.27 -4.10 -0.92
CA CYS A 144 -4.91 -2.87 -1.40
C CYS A 144 -5.34 -1.96 -0.23
N ASP A 145 -5.95 -2.54 0.80
CA ASP A 145 -6.38 -1.80 1.99
C ASP A 145 -5.18 -1.23 2.77
N ALA A 146 -4.08 -1.99 2.87
CA ALA A 146 -2.84 -1.51 3.47
C ALA A 146 -2.24 -0.30 2.72
N ILE A 147 -2.22 -0.35 1.38
CA ILE A 147 -1.73 0.77 0.55
C ILE A 147 -2.58 2.03 0.77
N LYS A 148 -3.91 1.88 0.79
CA LYS A 148 -4.83 2.99 1.09
C LYS A 148 -4.58 3.60 2.46
N ALA A 149 -4.33 2.77 3.46
CA ALA A 149 -4.08 3.22 4.83
C ALA A 149 -2.75 3.98 4.95
N ILE A 150 -1.71 3.58 4.20
CA ILE A 150 -0.42 4.27 4.15
C ILE A 150 -0.59 5.66 3.52
N GLU A 151 -1.27 5.74 2.38
CA GLU A 151 -1.53 7.01 1.68
C GLU A 151 -2.39 7.98 2.51
N ALA A 152 -3.40 7.47 3.22
CA ALA A 152 -4.19 8.29 4.12
C ALA A 152 -3.34 8.89 5.26
N LYS A 153 -2.34 8.15 5.76
CA LYS A 153 -1.43 8.61 6.81
C LYS A 153 -0.36 9.58 6.29
N SER A 154 0.17 9.37 5.09
CA SER A 154 1.13 10.31 4.48
C SER A 154 0.48 11.66 4.19
N GLY A 155 -0.71 11.67 3.57
CA GLY A 155 -1.44 12.91 3.29
C GLY A 155 -1.83 13.71 4.54
N ALA A 156 -2.14 13.04 5.66
CA ALA A 156 -2.42 13.71 6.93
C ALA A 156 -1.19 14.38 7.54
N LYS A 157 0.00 13.80 7.35
CA LYS A 157 1.27 14.36 7.84
C LYS A 157 1.67 15.64 7.10
N ASP A 158 1.36 15.71 5.80
CA ASP A 158 1.68 16.85 4.94
C ASP A 158 0.70 18.03 5.13
N SER A 159 -0.49 17.77 5.70
CA SER A 159 -1.53 18.77 5.96
C SER A 159 -1.38 19.48 7.31
N GLY A 160 -0.44 19.06 8.16
CA GLY A 160 -0.14 19.68 9.45
C GLY A 160 0.79 20.88 9.31
N LEU A 161 0.25 21.98 8.75
CA LEU A 161 0.80 23.33 8.88
C LEU A 161 -0.21 24.22 9.62
#